data_AF-A0A954XYV2-F1
#
_entry.id   AF-A0A954XYV2-F1
#
_cell.length_a   1.000
_cell.length_b   1.000
_cell.length_c   1.000
_cell.angle_alpha   90.00
_cell.angle_beta   90.00
_cell.angle_gamma   90.00
#
_symmetry.space_group_name_H-M   'P 1'
#
loop_
_entity.id
_entity.type
_entity.pdbx_description
1 polymer ?
#
loop_
_entity_poly.entity_id
_entity_poly.type
_entity_poly.pdbx_seq_one_letter_code
_entity_poly.pdbx_strand_id
1 'polypeptide(L)'
;MNLTTTLIRIAVLLSLCVPWLGTAPRTCAAEPAAGADASPVAEEARQKVLDSQRWKTAQRRFHEWLAVQTTYSDAEVAEIKQRLAARIAAMSADELQTFLTEMEQRLDVLLSPTAAAARSWVDQFYTQKGKQELDRKYGITDPIDMSAQELTAALDRFAEDRQSQGSSQAAFQKQQTIQAAAATKERQAQQAATRQAAAAAPPRPATFGTPYAPRRDPRPQRYQAPYDPVRYSIGPWGGVWINSL
;
A
#
# COMPACT_ATOMS: atom_id res chain seq x y z
N MET A 1 11.70 25.55 10.31
CA MET A 1 12.86 25.24 9.45
C MET A 1 13.75 24.28 10.22
N ASN A 2 13.56 22.96 10.01
CA ASN A 2 14.33 21.91 10.68
C ASN A 2 15.10 21.14 9.60
N LEU A 3 16.38 21.44 9.46
CA LEU A 3 17.31 20.95 8.43
C LEU A 3 18.15 19.75 8.91
N THR A 4 17.80 19.12 10.04
CA THR A 4 18.69 18.14 10.70
C THR A 4 18.24 16.69 10.59
N THR A 5 17.15 16.38 9.88
CA THR A 5 16.63 15.00 9.74
C THR A 5 16.84 14.41 8.35
N THR A 6 17.85 14.87 7.61
CA THR A 6 18.16 14.43 6.24
C THR A 6 19.56 13.85 6.08
N LEU A 7 20.20 13.42 7.17
CA LEU A 7 21.57 12.90 7.17
C LEU A 7 21.75 11.53 7.86
N ILE A 8 20.66 10.79 8.07
CA ILE A 8 20.69 9.39 8.54
C ILE A 8 19.90 8.52 7.56
N ARG A 9 20.26 8.57 6.28
CA ARG A 9 19.84 7.57 5.27
C ARG A 9 20.96 7.17 4.29
N ILE A 10 22.17 7.74 4.43
CA ILE A 10 23.30 7.48 3.52
C ILE A 10 24.26 6.41 4.07
N ALA A 11 24.06 5.92 5.31
CA ALA A 11 24.99 5.00 5.98
C ALA A 11 24.50 3.54 6.11
N VAL A 12 23.65 3.04 5.20
CA VAL A 12 23.24 1.60 5.17
C VAL A 12 23.34 0.98 3.77
N LEU A 13 23.77 1.71 2.74
CA LEU A 13 23.94 1.18 1.37
C LEU A 13 25.38 0.74 1.08
N LEU A 14 26.00 0.05 2.04
CA LEU A 14 27.32 -0.56 1.87
C LEU A 14 27.38 -1.95 2.51
N SER A 15 26.32 -2.74 2.30
CA SER A 15 26.28 -4.15 2.63
C SER A 15 25.41 -4.93 1.63
N LEU A 16 25.79 -4.87 0.35
CA LEU A 16 25.24 -5.69 -0.74
C LEU A 16 26.37 -6.52 -1.35
N CYS A 17 26.84 -7.47 -0.57
CA CYS A 17 27.37 -8.73 -1.06
C CYS A 17 26.66 -9.84 -0.27
N VAL A 18 25.36 -10.00 -0.50
CA VAL A 18 24.71 -11.28 -0.23
C VAL A 18 24.92 -12.10 -1.50
N PRO A 19 25.86 -13.05 -1.53
CA PRO A 19 25.93 -13.99 -2.63
C PRO A 19 24.63 -14.78 -2.61
N TRP A 20 23.94 -14.81 -3.75
CA TRP A 20 22.97 -15.84 -4.06
C TRP A 20 23.62 -17.20 -3.79
N LEU A 21 23.38 -17.79 -2.62
CA LEU A 21 23.76 -19.15 -2.29
C LEU A 21 22.76 -20.11 -2.95
N GLY A 22 22.84 -20.18 -4.27
CA GLY A 22 22.59 -21.44 -4.97
C GLY A 22 23.76 -22.36 -4.67
N THR A 23 23.50 -23.41 -3.89
CA THR A 23 24.47 -24.46 -3.55
C THR A 23 24.79 -25.29 -4.79
N ALA A 24 25.61 -24.76 -5.69
CA ALA A 24 26.28 -25.54 -6.73
C ALA A 24 27.66 -25.98 -6.20
N PRO A 25 28.09 -27.23 -6.45
CA PRO A 25 29.40 -27.70 -6.02
C PRO A 25 30.50 -26.85 -6.66
N ARG A 26 31.39 -26.33 -5.81
CA ARG A 26 32.60 -25.59 -6.17
C ARG A 26 33.50 -26.47 -7.04
N THR A 27 33.51 -26.21 -8.34
CA THR A 27 34.69 -26.44 -9.19
C THR A 27 35.70 -25.32 -8.94
N CYS A 28 36.98 -25.71 -8.98
CA CYS A 28 38.16 -24.94 -8.60
C CYS A 28 38.20 -23.47 -9.06
N ALA A 29 38.69 -22.65 -8.12
CA ALA A 29 39.38 -21.38 -8.32
C ALA A 29 39.81 -21.06 -9.76
N ALA A 30 39.12 -20.12 -10.39
CA ALA A 30 39.66 -19.27 -11.43
C ALA A 30 39.89 -17.89 -10.81
N GLU A 31 41.15 -17.49 -10.77
CA GLU A 31 41.66 -16.17 -10.42
C GLU A 31 40.92 -15.09 -11.24
N PRO A 32 40.50 -13.96 -10.65
CA PRO A 32 39.86 -12.90 -11.41
C PRO A 32 40.90 -12.32 -12.36
N ALA A 33 40.77 -12.62 -13.66
CA ALA A 33 41.50 -11.94 -14.71
C ALA A 33 41.11 -10.46 -14.67
N ALA A 34 41.90 -9.68 -13.93
CA ALA A 34 41.92 -8.24 -14.00
C ALA A 34 42.39 -7.85 -15.41
N GLY A 35 41.55 -7.10 -16.12
CA GLY A 35 41.82 -6.65 -17.48
C GLY A 35 40.81 -7.21 -18.45
N ALA A 36 39.64 -6.57 -18.51
CA ALA A 36 38.90 -6.51 -19.75
C ALA A 36 39.84 -5.87 -20.78
N ASP A 37 40.58 -6.71 -21.51
CA ASP A 37 41.16 -6.31 -22.78
C ASP A 37 39.96 -5.89 -23.64
N ALA A 38 39.77 -4.57 -23.75
CA ALA A 38 38.89 -3.93 -24.71
C ALA A 38 39.46 -4.20 -26.10
N SER A 39 39.44 -5.47 -26.50
CA SER A 39 39.73 -5.87 -27.85
C SER A 39 38.74 -5.14 -28.75
N PRO A 40 39.18 -4.51 -29.84
CA PRO A 40 38.28 -3.80 -30.76
C PRO A 40 37.13 -4.70 -31.24
N VAL A 41 37.34 -6.02 -31.28
CA VAL A 41 36.31 -7.01 -31.61
C VAL A 41 35.20 -7.09 -30.55
N ALA A 42 35.56 -7.02 -29.27
CA ALA A 42 34.59 -7.07 -28.17
C ALA A 42 33.74 -5.81 -28.11
N GLU A 43 34.34 -4.64 -28.36
CA GLU A 43 33.62 -3.37 -28.42
C GLU A 43 32.70 -3.30 -29.65
N GLU A 44 33.14 -3.82 -30.81
CA GLU A 44 32.27 -3.92 -32.00
C GLU A 44 31.05 -4.83 -31.75
N ALA A 45 31.25 -5.96 -31.06
CA ALA A 45 30.15 -6.85 -30.69
C ALA A 45 29.15 -6.15 -29.76
N ARG A 46 29.63 -5.42 -28.75
CA ARG A 46 28.80 -4.63 -27.83
C ARG A 46 28.02 -3.54 -28.56
N GLN A 47 28.68 -2.81 -29.45
CA GLN A 47 28.05 -1.76 -30.25
C GLN A 47 26.94 -2.32 -31.14
N LYS A 48 27.12 -3.51 -31.73
CA LYS A 48 26.05 -4.20 -32.50
C LYS A 48 24.80 -4.46 -31.66
N VAL A 49 24.94 -4.80 -30.37
CA VAL A 49 23.80 -4.99 -29.47
C VAL A 49 23.10 -3.66 -29.19
N LEU A 50 23.86 -2.60 -28.91
CA LEU A 50 23.33 -1.25 -28.65
C LEU A 50 22.64 -0.63 -29.87
N ASP A 51 23.14 -0.91 -31.08
CA ASP A 51 22.54 -0.40 -32.32
C ASP A 51 21.32 -1.23 -32.79
N SER A 52 21.09 -2.38 -32.17
CA SER A 52 20.00 -3.29 -32.53
C SER A 52 18.62 -2.66 -32.33
N GLN A 53 17.66 -3.09 -33.15
CA GLN A 53 16.26 -2.66 -33.01
C GLN A 53 15.63 -3.12 -31.69
N ARG A 54 16.12 -4.25 -31.16
CA ARG A 54 15.70 -4.81 -29.88
C ARG A 54 16.04 -3.87 -28.73
N TRP A 55 17.29 -3.40 -28.67
CA TRP A 55 17.73 -2.40 -27.70
C TRP A 55 16.90 -1.10 -27.77
N LYS A 56 16.72 -0.54 -28.97
CA LYS A 56 15.92 0.68 -29.17
C LYS A 56 14.48 0.53 -28.70
N THR A 57 13.88 -0.65 -28.92
CA THR A 57 12.53 -0.97 -28.46
C THR A 57 12.47 -1.06 -26.94
N ALA A 58 13.41 -1.77 -26.32
CA ALA A 58 13.46 -1.91 -24.86
C ALA A 58 13.69 -0.56 -24.18
N GLN A 59 14.58 0.29 -24.72
CA GLN A 59 14.80 1.66 -24.22
C GLN A 59 13.54 2.53 -24.32
N ARG A 60 12.80 2.47 -25.44
CA ARG A 60 11.52 3.18 -25.58
C ARG A 60 10.50 2.72 -24.54
N ARG A 61 10.34 1.41 -24.36
CA ARG A 61 9.42 0.84 -23.36
C ARG A 61 9.82 1.19 -21.93
N PHE A 62 11.11 1.26 -21.65
CA PHE A 62 11.62 1.73 -20.37
C PHE A 62 11.27 3.20 -20.12
N HIS A 63 11.42 4.06 -21.13
CA HIS A 63 11.00 5.47 -21.02
C HIS A 63 9.48 5.62 -20.88
N GLU A 64 8.69 4.81 -21.58
CA GLU A 64 7.24 4.77 -21.42
C GLU A 64 6.85 4.36 -20.00
N TRP A 65 7.49 3.32 -19.46
CA TRP A 65 7.29 2.89 -18.08
C TRP A 65 7.64 3.99 -17.07
N LEU A 66 8.75 4.71 -17.26
CA LEU A 66 9.13 5.84 -16.40
C LEU A 66 8.13 6.99 -16.50
N ALA A 67 7.61 7.28 -17.68
CA ALA A 67 6.67 8.39 -17.91
C ALA A 67 5.32 8.18 -17.19
N VAL A 68 4.93 6.92 -16.93
CA VAL A 68 3.70 6.60 -16.21
C VAL A 68 3.91 6.47 -14.69
N GLN A 69 5.14 6.67 -14.18
CA GLN A 69 5.39 6.68 -12.74
C GLN A 69 5.20 8.08 -12.17
N THR A 70 4.07 8.30 -11.51
CA THR A 70 3.74 9.55 -10.80
C THR A 70 4.49 9.72 -9.48
N THR A 71 5.04 8.62 -8.95
CA THR A 71 5.69 8.57 -7.63
C THR A 71 7.18 8.93 -7.65
N TYR A 72 7.83 8.95 -8.83
CA TYR A 72 9.22 9.39 -8.97
C TYR A 72 9.28 10.86 -9.36
N SER A 73 10.18 11.59 -8.71
CA SER A 73 10.56 12.95 -9.12
C SER A 73 11.46 12.92 -10.36
N ASP A 74 11.52 14.04 -11.08
CA ASP A 74 12.40 14.17 -12.26
C ASP A 74 13.88 13.91 -11.93
N ALA A 75 14.32 14.29 -10.72
CA ALA A 75 15.66 14.04 -10.23
C ALA A 75 15.93 12.54 -10.03
N GLU A 76 14.99 11.81 -9.42
CA GLU A 76 15.07 10.34 -9.28
C GLU A 76 15.07 9.66 -10.65
N VAL A 77 14.22 10.11 -11.59
CA VAL A 77 14.20 9.59 -12.97
C VAL A 77 15.55 9.80 -13.66
N ALA A 78 16.17 10.97 -13.48
CA ALA A 78 17.50 11.24 -14.03
C ALA A 78 18.58 10.32 -13.41
N GLU A 79 18.54 10.12 -12.10
CA GLU A 79 19.46 9.22 -11.39
C GLU A 79 19.32 7.77 -11.88
N ILE A 80 18.09 7.28 -12.03
CA ILE A 80 17.80 5.93 -12.54
C ILE A 80 18.42 5.75 -13.93
N LYS A 81 18.23 6.72 -14.83
CA LYS A 81 18.81 6.69 -16.18
C LYS A 81 20.33 6.70 -16.15
N GLN A 82 20.93 7.51 -15.28
CA GLN A 82 22.38 7.59 -15.14
C GLN A 82 22.96 6.26 -14.62
N ARG A 83 22.33 5.67 -13.60
CA ARG A 83 22.75 4.37 -13.04
C ARG A 83 22.66 3.25 -14.07
N LEU A 84 21.59 3.24 -14.86
CA LEU A 84 21.41 2.31 -15.96
C LEU A 84 22.52 2.47 -17.02
N ALA A 85 22.80 3.72 -17.45
CA ALA A 85 23.85 4.01 -18.41
C ALA A 85 25.24 3.57 -17.91
N ALA A 86 25.56 3.83 -16.65
CA ALA A 86 26.82 3.41 -16.03
C ALA A 86 26.95 1.87 -15.99
N ARG A 87 25.86 1.16 -15.67
CA ARG A 87 25.84 -0.31 -15.69
C ARG A 87 26.07 -0.88 -17.09
N ILE A 88 25.41 -0.33 -18.11
CA ILE A 88 25.59 -0.72 -19.52
C ILE A 88 27.01 -0.40 -20.01
N ALA A 89 27.61 0.69 -19.52
CA ALA A 89 28.98 1.04 -19.85
C ALA A 89 30.00 0.00 -19.35
N ALA A 90 29.71 -0.65 -18.22
CA ALA A 90 30.57 -1.66 -17.62
C ALA A 90 30.32 -3.11 -18.12
N MET A 91 29.23 -3.36 -18.85
CA MET A 91 28.85 -4.70 -19.32
C MET A 91 29.59 -5.09 -20.61
N SER A 92 30.00 -6.35 -20.66
CA SER A 92 30.42 -7.02 -21.91
C SER A 92 29.23 -7.26 -22.85
N ALA A 93 29.51 -7.64 -24.10
CA ALA A 93 28.47 -7.89 -25.10
C ALA A 93 27.51 -9.03 -24.70
N ASP A 94 28.03 -10.11 -24.09
CA ASP A 94 27.23 -11.25 -23.65
C ASP A 94 26.36 -10.90 -22.43
N GLU A 95 26.94 -10.19 -21.45
CA GLU A 95 26.18 -9.68 -20.30
C GLU A 95 25.07 -8.73 -20.75
N LEU A 96 25.33 -7.89 -21.76
CA LEU A 96 24.35 -6.97 -22.30
C LEU A 96 23.17 -7.69 -22.97
N GLN A 97 23.39 -8.84 -23.63
CA GLN A 97 22.32 -9.66 -24.21
C GLN A 97 21.43 -10.31 -23.14
N THR A 98 22.05 -10.85 -22.09
CA THR A 98 21.32 -11.39 -20.93
C THR A 98 20.53 -10.28 -20.24
N PHE A 99 21.17 -9.14 -19.97
CA PHE A 99 20.54 -7.97 -19.38
C PHE A 99 19.35 -7.47 -20.21
N LEU A 100 19.49 -7.40 -21.54
CA LEU A 100 18.41 -6.99 -22.44
C LEU A 100 17.20 -7.95 -22.34
N THR A 101 17.46 -9.25 -22.26
CA THR A 101 16.40 -10.26 -22.10
C THR A 101 15.66 -10.10 -20.77
N GLU A 102 16.40 -9.91 -19.67
CA GLU A 102 15.79 -9.67 -18.36
C GLU A 102 15.02 -8.35 -18.33
N MET A 103 15.56 -7.29 -18.94
CA MET A 103 14.93 -5.97 -18.99
C MET A 103 13.59 -6.04 -19.74
N GLU A 104 13.53 -6.77 -20.86
CA GLU A 104 12.28 -6.99 -21.60
C GLU A 104 11.25 -7.72 -20.76
N GLN A 105 11.64 -8.82 -20.08
CA GLN A 105 10.73 -9.57 -19.21
C GLN A 105 10.19 -8.71 -18.06
N ARG A 106 11.05 -7.89 -17.43
CA ARG A 106 10.62 -6.94 -16.38
C ARG A 106 9.64 -5.92 -16.95
N LEU A 107 9.92 -5.36 -18.13
CA LEU A 107 9.04 -4.37 -18.77
C LEU A 107 7.70 -4.97 -19.19
N ASP A 108 7.65 -6.24 -19.61
CA ASP A 108 6.39 -6.94 -19.88
C ASP A 108 5.51 -7.02 -18.64
N VAL A 109 6.09 -7.34 -17.47
CA VAL A 109 5.38 -7.38 -16.20
C VAL A 109 4.95 -5.98 -15.77
N LEU A 110 5.85 -4.99 -15.82
CA LEU A 110 5.61 -3.62 -15.34
C LEU A 110 4.62 -2.82 -16.20
N LEU A 111 4.55 -3.11 -17.50
CA LEU A 111 3.59 -2.52 -18.44
C LEU A 111 2.30 -3.34 -18.55
N SER A 112 2.18 -4.46 -17.85
CA SER A 112 0.97 -5.27 -17.86
C SER A 112 -0.25 -4.51 -17.32
N PRO A 113 -1.48 -4.88 -17.74
CA PRO A 113 -2.71 -4.32 -17.18
C PRO A 113 -2.81 -4.48 -15.65
N THR A 114 -2.30 -5.60 -15.12
CA THR A 114 -2.24 -5.86 -13.68
C THR A 114 -1.36 -4.83 -12.97
N ALA A 115 -0.18 -4.54 -13.50
CA ALA A 115 0.70 -3.51 -12.96
C ALA A 115 0.10 -2.11 -13.08
N ALA A 116 -0.64 -1.81 -14.16
CA ALA A 116 -1.37 -0.55 -14.29
C ALA A 116 -2.48 -0.39 -13.23
N ALA A 117 -3.26 -1.45 -12.98
CA ALA A 117 -4.28 -1.47 -11.93
C ALA A 117 -3.68 -1.34 -10.53
N ALA A 118 -2.51 -1.95 -10.29
CA ALA A 118 -1.77 -1.81 -9.04
C ALA A 118 -1.30 -0.37 -8.83
N ARG A 119 -0.67 0.24 -9.85
CA ARG A 119 -0.25 1.65 -9.82
C ARG A 119 -1.41 2.60 -9.55
N SER A 120 -2.51 2.45 -10.29
CA SER A 120 -3.70 3.30 -10.10
C SER A 120 -4.27 3.18 -8.68
N TRP A 121 -4.27 1.99 -8.10
CA TRP A 121 -4.71 1.80 -6.72
C TRP A 121 -3.73 2.42 -5.72
N VAL A 122 -2.42 2.26 -5.93
CA VAL A 122 -1.41 2.93 -5.09
C VAL A 122 -1.61 4.44 -5.14
N ASP A 123 -1.81 5.04 -6.31
CA ASP A 123 -2.04 6.47 -6.46
C ASP A 123 -3.31 6.96 -5.73
N GLN A 124 -4.37 6.15 -5.69
CA GLN A 124 -5.62 6.51 -5.00
C GLN A 124 -5.48 6.50 -3.47
N PHE A 125 -4.70 5.57 -2.92
CA PHE A 125 -4.70 5.29 -1.47
C PHE A 125 -3.43 5.75 -0.76
N TYR A 126 -2.33 5.93 -1.48
CA TYR A 126 -1.03 6.17 -0.90
C TYR A 126 -0.44 7.50 -1.41
N THR A 127 -0.63 8.53 -0.59
CA THR A 127 0.22 9.76 -0.62
C THR A 127 1.69 9.41 -0.33
N GLN A 128 2.64 10.35 -0.37
CA GLN A 128 4.07 10.07 -0.08
C GLN A 128 4.33 9.24 1.20
N LYS A 129 3.48 9.35 2.24
CA LYS A 129 3.57 8.51 3.45
C LYS A 129 3.28 7.03 3.20
N GLY A 130 2.48 6.76 2.19
CA GLY A 130 2.09 5.42 1.76
C GLY A 130 3.18 4.59 1.12
N LYS A 131 4.15 5.22 0.45
CA LYS A 131 5.34 4.53 -0.08
C LYS A 131 6.09 3.80 1.04
N GLN A 132 6.29 4.46 2.19
CA GLN A 132 6.96 3.85 3.35
C GLN A 132 6.15 2.69 3.98
N GLU A 133 4.82 2.78 3.99
CA GLU A 133 3.97 1.70 4.48
C GLU A 133 3.94 0.52 3.50
N LEU A 134 3.99 0.75 2.19
CA LEU A 134 4.14 -0.29 1.18
C LEU A 134 5.48 -1.02 1.34
N ASP A 135 6.57 -0.27 1.47
CA ASP A 135 7.91 -0.82 1.71
C ASP A 135 7.91 -1.66 3.00
N ARG A 136 7.28 -1.17 4.08
CA ARG A 136 7.19 -1.90 5.35
C ARG A 136 6.33 -3.16 5.25
N LYS A 137 5.17 -3.06 4.59
CA LYS A 137 4.17 -4.14 4.55
C LYS A 137 4.61 -5.29 3.65
N TYR A 138 5.17 -4.96 2.50
CA TYR A 138 5.48 -5.96 1.49
C TYR A 138 6.99 -6.26 1.39
N GLY A 139 7.84 -5.49 2.10
CA GLY A 139 9.28 -5.59 1.94
C GLY A 139 9.73 -5.28 0.51
N ILE A 140 8.89 -4.55 -0.25
CA ILE A 140 9.14 -4.27 -1.67
C ILE A 140 10.35 -3.35 -1.73
N THR A 141 11.44 -3.91 -2.23
CA THR A 141 12.58 -3.14 -2.73
C THR A 141 12.13 -2.43 -4.00
N ASP A 142 12.76 -1.30 -4.35
CA ASP A 142 12.45 -0.55 -5.57
C ASP A 142 12.21 -1.53 -6.76
N PRO A 143 11.09 -1.43 -7.50
CA PRO A 143 10.78 -2.35 -8.60
C PRO A 143 11.87 -2.41 -9.68
N ILE A 144 12.78 -1.44 -9.73
CA ILE A 144 13.96 -1.42 -10.59
C ILE A 144 14.94 -2.53 -10.24
N ASP A 145 15.09 -2.82 -8.95
CA ASP A 145 16.06 -3.79 -8.43
C ASP A 145 15.49 -5.22 -8.42
N MET A 146 14.17 -5.37 -8.57
CA MET A 146 13.48 -6.66 -8.56
C MET A 146 13.59 -7.40 -9.90
N SER A 147 13.70 -8.73 -9.83
CA SER A 147 13.53 -9.60 -11.00
C SER A 147 12.07 -9.64 -11.48
N ALA A 148 11.84 -10.07 -12.71
CA ALA A 148 10.49 -10.21 -13.26
C ALA A 148 9.62 -11.17 -12.44
N GLN A 149 10.20 -12.24 -11.90
CA GLN A 149 9.48 -13.22 -11.07
C GLN A 149 9.07 -12.62 -9.72
N GLU A 150 9.97 -11.85 -9.09
CA GLU A 150 9.67 -11.15 -7.84
C GLU A 150 8.60 -10.08 -8.05
N LEU A 151 8.64 -9.37 -9.19
CA LEU A 151 7.60 -8.40 -9.57
C LEU A 151 6.24 -9.07 -9.73
N THR A 152 6.17 -10.20 -10.43
CA THR A 152 4.91 -10.95 -10.58
C THR A 152 4.40 -11.42 -9.22
N ALA A 153 5.25 -12.02 -8.39
CA ALA A 153 4.84 -12.47 -7.06
C ALA A 153 4.36 -11.31 -6.16
N ALA A 154 4.99 -10.13 -6.26
CA ALA A 154 4.54 -8.95 -5.54
C ALA A 154 3.19 -8.44 -6.04
N LEU A 155 2.95 -8.46 -7.36
CA LEU A 155 1.66 -8.10 -7.95
C LEU A 155 0.55 -9.09 -7.57
N ASP A 156 0.86 -10.39 -7.50
CA ASP A 156 -0.10 -11.42 -7.08
C ASP A 156 -0.50 -11.22 -5.61
N ARG A 157 0.47 -11.05 -4.70
CA ARG A 157 0.19 -10.72 -3.28
C ARG A 157 -0.65 -9.46 -3.15
N PHE A 158 -0.37 -8.45 -3.96
CA PHE A 158 -1.13 -7.21 -3.98
C PHE A 158 -2.58 -7.44 -4.43
N ALA A 159 -2.80 -8.27 -5.46
CA ALA A 159 -4.13 -8.63 -5.94
C ALA A 159 -4.93 -9.40 -4.87
N GLU A 160 -4.29 -10.37 -4.21
CA GLU A 160 -4.87 -11.13 -3.09
C GLU A 160 -5.28 -10.20 -1.93
N ASP A 161 -4.39 -9.27 -1.55
CA ASP A 161 -4.65 -8.28 -0.51
C ASP A 161 -5.82 -7.35 -0.85
N ARG A 162 -5.96 -6.98 -2.12
CA ARG A 162 -7.12 -6.19 -2.56
C ARG A 162 -8.41 -6.99 -2.46
N GLN A 163 -8.38 -8.27 -2.82
CA GLN A 163 -9.54 -9.14 -2.73
C GLN A 163 -9.96 -9.36 -1.27
N SER A 164 -9.00 -9.56 -0.37
CA SER A 164 -9.27 -9.72 1.08
C SER A 164 -9.78 -8.45 1.73
N GLN A 165 -9.31 -7.28 1.32
CA GLN A 165 -9.84 -5.99 1.79
C GLN A 165 -11.27 -5.76 1.30
N GLY A 166 -11.55 -6.04 0.02
CA GLY A 166 -12.90 -5.90 -0.55
C GLY A 166 -13.91 -6.81 0.15
N SER A 167 -13.53 -8.07 0.42
CA SER A 167 -14.40 -9.01 1.14
C SER A 167 -14.63 -8.60 2.60
N SER A 168 -13.60 -8.09 3.27
CA SER A 168 -13.69 -7.59 4.65
C SER A 168 -14.64 -6.39 4.75
N GLN A 169 -14.56 -5.44 3.81
CA GLN A 169 -15.46 -4.29 3.78
C GLN A 169 -16.92 -4.72 3.51
N ALA A 170 -17.14 -5.63 2.56
CA ALA A 170 -18.47 -6.15 2.26
C ALA A 170 -19.07 -6.91 3.47
N ALA A 171 -18.27 -7.73 4.16
CA ALA A 171 -18.69 -8.44 5.36
C ALA A 171 -19.05 -7.47 6.49
N PHE A 172 -18.24 -6.44 6.70
CA PHE A 172 -18.51 -5.40 7.70
C PHE A 172 -19.80 -4.63 7.40
N GLN A 173 -20.03 -4.20 6.16
CA GLN A 173 -21.28 -3.54 5.76
C GLN A 173 -22.50 -4.46 5.97
N LYS A 174 -22.37 -5.75 5.65
CA LYS A 174 -23.41 -6.74 5.92
C LYS A 174 -23.71 -6.86 7.40
N GLN A 175 -22.68 -6.86 8.25
CA GLN A 175 -22.86 -6.92 9.70
C GLN A 175 -23.53 -5.65 10.26
N GLN A 176 -23.14 -4.47 9.78
CA GLN A 176 -23.79 -3.21 10.16
C GLN A 176 -25.27 -3.19 9.80
N THR A 177 -25.62 -3.63 8.59
CA THR A 177 -27.03 -3.67 8.14
C THR A 177 -27.87 -4.64 8.97
N ILE A 178 -27.32 -5.81 9.34
CA ILE A 178 -27.99 -6.76 10.25
C ILE A 178 -28.20 -6.15 11.64
N GLN A 179 -27.19 -5.49 12.21
CA GLN A 179 -27.32 -4.84 13.52
C GLN A 179 -28.34 -3.70 13.50
N ALA A 180 -28.33 -2.86 12.46
CA ALA A 180 -29.30 -1.78 12.29
C ALA A 180 -30.73 -2.32 12.15
N ALA A 181 -30.91 -3.42 11.41
CA ALA A 181 -32.20 -4.09 11.29
C ALA A 181 -32.67 -4.69 12.63
N ALA A 182 -31.78 -5.32 13.39
CA ALA A 182 -32.09 -5.89 14.70
C ALA A 182 -32.50 -4.80 15.71
N ALA A 183 -31.73 -3.72 15.79
CA ALA A 183 -32.03 -2.57 16.66
C ALA A 183 -33.34 -1.87 16.28
N THR A 184 -33.70 -1.88 14.99
CA THR A 184 -34.98 -1.32 14.53
C THR A 184 -36.14 -2.22 14.94
N LYS A 185 -36.01 -3.55 14.78
CA LYS A 185 -37.01 -4.52 15.24
C LYS A 185 -37.23 -4.46 16.74
N GLU A 186 -36.16 -4.33 17.53
CA GLU A 186 -36.26 -4.22 18.99
C GLU A 186 -37.00 -2.96 19.41
N ARG A 187 -36.68 -1.81 18.80
CA ARG A 187 -37.41 -0.55 19.05
C ARG A 187 -38.90 -0.67 18.70
N GLN A 188 -39.24 -1.32 17.59
CA GLN A 188 -40.64 -1.55 17.21
C GLN A 188 -41.36 -2.44 18.21
N ALA A 189 -40.72 -3.52 18.68
CA ALA A 189 -41.28 -4.41 19.69
C ALA A 189 -41.50 -3.69 21.04
N GLN A 190 -40.53 -2.89 21.48
CA GLN A 190 -40.65 -2.08 22.70
C GLN A 190 -41.77 -1.04 22.59
N GLN A 191 -41.90 -0.38 21.42
CA GLN A 191 -42.99 0.56 21.17
C GLN A 191 -44.36 -0.13 21.17
N ALA A 192 -44.47 -1.31 20.57
CA ALA A 192 -45.70 -2.11 20.58
C ALA A 192 -46.08 -2.54 22.00
N ALA A 193 -45.12 -3.04 22.79
CA ALA A 193 -45.33 -3.40 24.19
C ALA A 193 -45.75 -2.19 25.05
N THR A 194 -45.14 -1.03 24.84
CA THR A 194 -45.50 0.21 25.54
C THR A 194 -46.93 0.65 25.20
N ARG A 195 -47.33 0.55 23.92
CA ARG A 195 -48.71 0.85 23.50
C ARG A 195 -49.73 -0.12 24.09
N GLN A 196 -49.41 -1.41 24.14
CA GLN A 196 -50.28 -2.42 24.75
C GLN A 196 -50.43 -2.19 26.27
N ALA A 197 -49.33 -1.89 26.96
CA ALA A 197 -49.37 -1.56 28.38
C ALA A 197 -50.16 -0.29 28.67
N ALA A 198 -50.06 0.73 27.81
CA ALA A 198 -50.84 1.96 27.92
C ALA A 198 -52.35 1.71 27.68
N ALA A 199 -52.70 0.82 26.75
CA ALA A 199 -54.09 0.45 26.47
C ALA A 199 -54.73 -0.42 27.57
N ALA A 200 -53.94 -1.26 28.25
CA ALA A 200 -54.41 -2.12 29.34
C ALA A 200 -54.46 -1.40 30.70
N ALA A 201 -53.88 -0.20 30.82
CA ALA A 201 -53.90 0.55 32.06
C ALA A 201 -55.34 1.00 32.37
N PRO A 202 -55.87 0.70 33.58
CA PRO A 202 -57.20 1.16 33.96
C PRO A 202 -57.26 2.69 33.92
N PRO A 203 -58.41 3.29 33.53
CA PRO A 203 -58.57 4.73 33.50
C PRO A 203 -58.20 5.29 34.86
N ARG A 204 -57.12 6.06 34.91
CA ARG A 204 -56.70 6.70 36.15
C ARG A 204 -57.85 7.61 36.59
N PRO A 205 -58.39 7.45 37.80
CA PRO A 205 -59.41 8.37 38.30
C PRO A 205 -58.85 9.78 38.20
N ALA A 206 -59.63 10.70 37.61
CA ALA A 206 -59.30 12.11 37.54
C ALA A 206 -58.94 12.56 38.95
N THR A 207 -57.64 12.74 39.20
CA THR A 207 -57.17 13.14 40.51
C THR A 207 -57.60 14.60 40.62
N PHE A 208 -58.75 14.84 41.26
CA PHE A 208 -59.17 16.17 41.66
C PHE A 208 -57.99 16.78 42.41
N GLY A 209 -57.40 17.81 41.80
CA GLY A 209 -56.26 18.51 42.36
C GLY A 209 -56.67 19.07 43.72
N THR A 210 -56.17 18.49 44.79
CA THR A 210 -56.23 19.13 46.09
C THR A 210 -55.42 20.43 45.98
N PRO A 211 -55.95 21.59 46.41
CA PRO A 211 -55.28 22.89 46.31
C PRO A 211 -53.99 23.00 47.15
N TYR A 212 -53.64 21.96 47.89
CA TYR A 212 -52.39 21.80 48.63
C TYR A 212 -51.57 20.63 48.08
N ALA A 213 -51.16 20.72 46.82
CA ALA A 213 -49.99 19.96 46.38
C ALA A 213 -48.76 20.74 46.87
N PRO A 214 -47.92 20.19 47.76
CA PRO A 214 -46.69 20.85 48.17
C PRO A 214 -45.89 21.16 46.90
N ARG A 215 -45.40 22.41 46.79
CA ARG A 215 -44.44 22.84 45.78
C ARG A 215 -43.43 21.71 45.61
N ARG A 216 -43.49 21.01 44.47
CA ARG A 216 -42.42 20.10 44.06
C ARG A 216 -41.20 21.00 43.95
N ASP A 217 -40.32 20.92 44.95
CA ASP A 217 -39.01 21.51 44.84
C ASP A 217 -38.44 21.11 43.47
N PRO A 218 -37.87 22.06 42.71
CA PRO A 218 -37.19 21.73 41.47
C PRO A 218 -36.17 20.65 41.84
N ARG A 219 -36.39 19.43 41.31
CA ARG A 219 -35.44 18.33 41.47
C ARG A 219 -34.06 18.93 41.23
N PRO A 220 -33.08 18.77 42.15
CA PRO A 220 -31.74 19.23 41.88
C PRO A 220 -31.37 18.65 40.52
N GLN A 221 -30.98 19.52 39.58
CA GLN A 221 -30.47 19.09 38.29
C GLN A 221 -29.40 18.06 38.65
N ARG A 222 -29.69 16.78 38.40
CA ARG A 222 -28.67 15.75 38.49
C ARG A 222 -27.59 16.28 37.58
N TYR A 223 -26.44 16.62 38.17
CA TYR A 223 -25.23 16.98 37.47
C TYR A 223 -25.04 15.88 36.42
N GLN A 224 -25.49 16.14 35.19
CA GLN A 224 -25.07 15.36 34.05
C GLN A 224 -23.63 15.79 33.91
N ALA A 225 -22.73 15.04 34.57
CA ALA A 225 -21.33 15.11 34.24
C ALA A 225 -21.27 15.08 32.71
N PRO A 226 -20.60 16.04 32.05
CA PRO A 226 -20.47 16.02 30.60
C PRO A 226 -19.86 14.67 30.26
N TYR A 227 -20.74 13.76 29.82
CA TYR A 227 -20.34 12.48 29.29
C TYR A 227 -19.79 12.87 27.94
N ASP A 228 -18.51 13.20 27.91
CA ASP A 228 -17.80 13.40 26.65
C ASP A 228 -17.85 12.03 26.00
N PRO A 229 -18.73 11.81 24.99
CA PRO A 229 -18.84 10.49 24.41
C PRO A 229 -17.48 10.23 23.80
N VAL A 230 -16.76 9.23 24.31
CA VAL A 230 -15.52 8.76 23.70
C VAL A 230 -15.86 8.54 22.23
N ARG A 231 -15.42 9.46 21.37
CA ARG A 231 -15.75 9.41 19.95
C ARG A 231 -14.87 8.32 19.38
N TYR A 232 -15.41 7.12 19.36
CA TYR A 232 -14.81 6.01 18.63
C TYR A 232 -14.91 6.32 17.14
N SER A 233 -13.86 6.92 16.60
CA SER A 233 -13.65 6.99 15.16
C SER A 233 -13.07 5.65 14.71
N ILE A 234 -13.88 4.87 13.98
CA ILE A 234 -13.43 3.67 13.30
C ILE A 234 -12.69 4.15 12.06
N GLY A 235 -11.38 3.88 12.01
CA GLY A 235 -10.57 4.22 10.84
C GLY A 235 -10.98 3.38 9.63
N PRO A 236 -10.57 3.78 8.41
CA PRO A 236 -10.90 3.08 7.15
C PRO A 236 -10.41 1.61 7.10
N TRP A 237 -9.58 1.20 8.06
CA TRP A 237 -9.03 -0.15 8.21
C TRP A 237 -9.65 -0.96 9.37
N GLY A 238 -10.75 -0.48 9.97
CA GLY A 238 -11.43 -1.17 11.07
C GLY A 238 -10.73 -1.08 12.44
N GLY A 239 -9.59 -0.40 12.53
CA GLY A 239 -8.93 -0.07 13.79
C GLY A 239 -9.75 0.96 14.58
N VAL A 240 -10.02 0.66 15.86
CA VAL A 240 -10.63 1.60 16.80
C VAL A 240 -9.51 2.39 17.46
N TRP A 241 -9.46 3.71 17.23
CA TRP A 241 -8.50 4.60 17.87
C TRP A 241 -9.27 5.59 18.74
N ILE A 242 -8.75 5.85 19.94
CA ILE A 242 -9.34 6.79 20.89
C ILE A 242 -8.67 8.15 20.64
N ASN A 243 -9.40 9.09 20.04
CA ASN A 243 -8.95 10.48 19.98
C ASN A 243 -9.09 11.09 21.39
N SER A 244 -7.97 11.21 22.10
CA SER A 244 -7.84 12.12 23.23
C SER A 244 -7.52 13.49 22.64
N LEU A 245 -8.45 14.44 22.81
CA LEU A 245 -8.19 15.86 22.57
C LEU A 245 -7.30 16.42 23.69
#